data_AF-A0A7X6THN8-F1
#
_entry.id   AF-A0A7X6THN8-F1
#
_cell.length_a   1.000
_cell.length_b   1.000
_cell.length_c   1.000
_cell.angle_alpha   90.00
_cell.angle_beta   90.00
_cell.angle_gamma   90.00
#
_symmetry.space_group_name_H-M   'P 1'
#
loop_
_entity.id
_entity.type
_entity.pdbx_description
1 polymer ?
#
loop_
_entity_poly.entity_id
_entity_poly.type
_entity_poly.pdbx_seq_one_letter_code
_entity_poly.pdbx_strand_id
1 'polypeptide(L)'
;RIFAEVRQRRIVIATHMHAGDGNVHVNIPVFSNDRAMMERAAATADAVMERAVALGGVVSGEHGIGITKIKFLDRERVEELSSYRRQVDPRGVMNPGKLEDADILTRVFTPSFNLLELEARILKYNSLETLSARISKCIRCGKCKADCCVFYPGSDLFYHPRNKNLAIGALIEALLYDTQRSLFPRFTQLRNLEEIADHCTLCGKCLKPCPVDIDTAQVSVLEREILSERGFKHSPLPTRLSLHYLKTRNRVYNRVFRKTVVEWGAAAQQLGAGLLARAPEPLAAKKWRLVAMLRSPMMEPSKTTLRDALPRYGLNEALLLQPPEPAAKTVFYFPGCGSERLYAEVAMAAVYVLLKTGVRVVLPPPHLCCGFPARANAKRTMHDDVTLRDTIILSQIREMLGYLPFDAVTVSCGTCREALHRLGVEDIFAAGLTDISSFVLEHAPERFRRDHGQRFLYHAPCHDSLQGEGAQLVRRLGGEVAAVPGCCSEAGTLSLSRPDITDAMLTRKRDALYAVTGGDLNDRVIVTNCPSCLSGLGRNRTLGVRPAHLAVLLAESLGGERWQREMVSLAGKAEVVAF
;
A
#
# COMPACT_ATOMS: atom_id res chain seq x y z
N ARG A 1 48.81 -2.30 17.05
CA ARG A 1 48.32 -1.60 15.83
C ARG A 1 48.52 -2.44 14.58
N ILE A 2 49.76 -2.77 14.17
CA ILE A 2 50.06 -3.60 12.98
C ILE A 2 49.31 -4.93 12.97
N PHE A 3 49.29 -5.67 14.10
CA PHE A 3 48.53 -6.92 14.20
C PHE A 3 47.03 -6.76 13.91
N ALA A 4 46.40 -5.70 14.42
CA ALA A 4 44.98 -5.43 14.20
C ALA A 4 44.70 -5.08 12.73
N GLU A 5 45.56 -4.24 12.13
CA GLU A 5 45.48 -3.88 10.72
C GLU A 5 45.66 -5.09 9.79
N VAL A 6 46.67 -5.92 10.03
CA VAL A 6 46.92 -7.13 9.24
C VAL A 6 45.80 -8.15 9.41
N ARG A 7 45.29 -8.35 10.64
CA ARG A 7 44.19 -9.27 10.91
C ARG A 7 42.93 -8.88 10.14
N GLN A 8 42.60 -7.59 10.10
CA GLN A 8 41.43 -7.08 9.39
C GLN A 8 41.52 -7.26 7.86
N ARG A 9 42.74 -7.31 7.30
CA ARG A 9 42.99 -7.48 5.86
C ARG A 9 43.08 -8.93 5.38
N ARG A 10 42.93 -9.91 6.29
CA ARG A 10 42.94 -11.33 5.93
C ARG A 10 41.65 -11.71 5.19
N ILE A 11 41.79 -12.62 4.23
CA ILE A 11 40.63 -13.22 3.58
C ILE A 11 40.00 -14.21 4.56
N VAL A 12 38.72 -14.00 4.84
CA VAL A 12 37.88 -14.93 5.58
C VAL A 12 36.90 -15.52 4.58
N ILE A 13 36.71 -16.83 4.61
CA ILE A 13 35.69 -17.51 3.81
C ILE A 13 34.58 -17.94 4.77
N ALA A 14 33.39 -17.39 4.59
CA ALA A 14 32.20 -17.76 5.34
C ALA A 14 31.30 -18.61 4.43
N THR A 15 31.13 -19.87 4.77
CA THR A 15 30.28 -20.79 4.00
C THR A 15 28.96 -21.06 4.70
N HIS A 16 27.86 -21.01 3.97
CA HIS A 16 26.58 -21.61 4.38
C HIS A 16 26.07 -22.50 3.26
N MET A 17 25.32 -23.55 3.57
CA MET A 17 24.96 -24.56 2.58
C MET A 17 23.50 -24.98 2.70
N HIS A 18 22.90 -25.27 1.56
CA HIS A 18 21.70 -26.10 1.48
C HIS A 18 22.17 -27.54 1.31
N ALA A 19 22.56 -28.18 2.42
CA ALA A 19 23.23 -29.49 2.40
C ALA A 19 22.40 -30.56 1.65
N GLY A 20 21.06 -30.48 1.70
CA GLY A 20 20.17 -31.38 0.98
C GLY A 20 20.15 -31.20 -0.54
N ASP A 21 20.46 -30.00 -1.03
CA ASP A 21 20.43 -29.65 -2.46
C ASP A 21 21.81 -29.66 -3.11
N GLY A 22 22.87 -29.96 -2.34
CA GLY A 22 24.25 -29.91 -2.81
C GLY A 22 24.79 -28.50 -3.08
N ASN A 23 24.08 -27.45 -2.65
CA ASN A 23 24.47 -26.06 -2.88
C ASN A 23 25.29 -25.49 -1.72
N VAL A 24 26.51 -25.04 -2.00
CA VAL A 24 27.39 -24.34 -1.04
C VAL A 24 27.52 -22.87 -1.45
N HIS A 25 27.07 -21.98 -0.57
CA HIS A 25 27.30 -20.55 -0.71
C HIS A 25 28.61 -20.18 -0.04
N VAL A 26 29.48 -19.50 -0.79
CA VAL A 26 30.82 -19.09 -0.35
C VAL A 26 30.88 -17.57 -0.34
N ASN A 27 30.84 -16.96 0.84
CA ASN A 27 30.90 -15.52 1.03
C ASN A 27 32.30 -15.09 1.47
N ILE A 28 32.86 -14.10 0.77
CA ILE A 28 34.17 -13.52 1.08
C ILE A 28 33.95 -12.08 1.52
N PRO A 29 33.82 -11.80 2.84
CA PRO A 29 33.75 -10.44 3.34
C PRO A 29 35.04 -9.68 3.00
N VAL A 30 34.90 -8.50 2.40
CA VAL A 30 36.00 -7.66 1.94
C VAL A 30 35.78 -6.20 2.29
N PHE A 31 36.88 -5.46 2.43
CA PHE A 31 36.88 -4.01 2.37
C PHE A 31 37.12 -3.60 0.92
N SER A 32 36.08 -3.09 0.24
CA SER A 32 36.17 -2.75 -1.19
C SER A 32 37.11 -1.59 -1.51
N ASN A 33 37.58 -0.86 -0.50
CA ASN A 33 38.60 0.19 -0.61
C ASN A 33 40.04 -0.33 -0.48
N ASP A 34 40.24 -1.58 -0.06
CA ASP A 34 41.56 -2.18 0.01
C ASP A 34 41.82 -2.98 -1.27
N ARG A 35 42.51 -2.36 -2.23
CA ARG A 35 42.82 -2.97 -3.53
C ARG A 35 43.56 -4.29 -3.41
N ALA A 36 44.51 -4.38 -2.48
CA ALA A 36 45.28 -5.61 -2.27
C ALA A 36 44.40 -6.72 -1.66
N MET A 37 43.47 -6.39 -0.77
CA MET A 37 42.48 -7.34 -0.26
C MET A 37 41.53 -7.79 -1.37
N MET A 38 41.07 -6.88 -2.22
CA MET A 38 40.19 -7.20 -3.36
C MET A 38 40.87 -8.13 -4.37
N GLU A 39 42.15 -7.91 -4.69
CA GLU A 39 42.95 -8.80 -5.54
C GLU A 39 43.06 -10.20 -4.93
N ARG A 40 43.38 -10.31 -3.63
CA ARG A 40 43.43 -11.59 -2.92
C ARG A 40 42.06 -12.28 -2.86
N ALA A 41 40.99 -11.51 -2.67
CA ALA A 41 39.63 -12.04 -2.61
C ALA A 41 39.18 -12.59 -3.97
N ALA A 42 39.51 -11.89 -5.06
CA ALA A 42 39.25 -12.35 -6.42
C ALA A 42 39.99 -13.67 -6.70
N ALA A 43 41.30 -13.74 -6.40
CA ALA A 43 42.07 -14.98 -6.54
C ALA A 43 41.53 -16.12 -5.67
N THR A 44 41.05 -15.82 -4.46
CA THR A 44 40.42 -16.81 -3.57
C THR A 44 39.11 -17.32 -4.18
N ALA A 45 38.27 -16.43 -4.73
CA ALA A 45 37.04 -16.81 -5.39
C ALA A 45 37.31 -17.72 -6.59
N ASP A 46 38.35 -17.43 -7.37
CA ASP A 46 38.78 -18.23 -8.52
C ASP A 46 39.19 -19.64 -8.10
N ALA A 47 40.05 -19.77 -7.09
CA ALA A 47 40.48 -21.07 -6.59
C ALA A 47 39.30 -21.93 -6.09
N VAL A 48 38.31 -21.30 -5.45
CA VAL A 48 37.09 -21.99 -5.01
C VAL A 48 36.27 -22.47 -6.21
N MET A 49 36.07 -21.63 -7.22
CA MET A 49 35.27 -21.95 -8.41
C MET A 49 35.96 -23.01 -9.28
N GLU A 50 37.27 -22.90 -9.50
CA GLU A 50 38.08 -23.91 -10.19
C GLU A 50 37.98 -25.26 -9.50
N ARG A 51 38.04 -25.28 -8.17
CA ARG A 51 37.89 -26.52 -7.40
C ARG A 51 36.48 -27.11 -7.56
N ALA A 52 35.44 -26.30 -7.56
CA ALA A 52 34.08 -26.77 -7.78
C ALA A 52 33.90 -27.42 -9.16
N VAL A 53 34.43 -26.79 -10.23
CA VAL A 53 34.41 -27.34 -11.60
C VAL A 53 35.23 -28.63 -11.69
N ALA A 54 36.41 -28.67 -11.08
CA ALA A 54 37.27 -29.86 -11.06
C ALA A 54 36.63 -31.06 -10.35
N LEU A 55 35.67 -30.82 -9.47
CA LEU A 55 34.87 -31.85 -8.78
C LEU A 55 33.60 -32.24 -9.55
N GLY A 56 33.39 -31.74 -10.77
CA GLY A 56 32.18 -31.99 -11.57
C GLY A 56 30.98 -31.14 -11.16
N GLY A 57 31.16 -30.14 -10.31
CA GLY A 57 30.12 -29.20 -9.89
C GLY A 57 29.94 -28.02 -10.84
N VAL A 58 28.93 -27.19 -10.56
CA VAL A 58 28.59 -25.98 -11.35
C VAL A 58 28.73 -24.72 -10.49
N VAL A 59 29.28 -23.65 -11.05
CA VAL A 59 29.66 -22.40 -10.33
C VAL A 59 28.47 -21.53 -9.88
N SER A 60 27.22 -21.94 -10.16
CA SER A 60 26.02 -21.32 -9.60
C SER A 60 24.79 -22.22 -9.72
N GLY A 61 24.02 -22.34 -8.63
CA GLY A 61 22.73 -23.07 -8.59
C GLY A 61 21.50 -22.20 -8.30
N GLU A 62 21.61 -21.19 -7.42
CA GLU A 62 20.45 -20.38 -6.96
C GLU A 62 20.48 -18.91 -7.37
N HIS A 63 21.66 -18.36 -7.64
CA HIS A 63 21.86 -16.95 -7.93
C HIS A 63 22.37 -16.76 -9.36
N GLY A 64 22.07 -15.60 -9.95
CA GLY A 64 22.54 -15.26 -11.29
C GLY A 64 24.06 -15.20 -11.38
N ILE A 65 24.59 -15.44 -12.57
CA ILE A 65 26.03 -15.33 -12.87
C ILE A 65 26.39 -13.84 -12.94
N GLY A 66 27.11 -13.37 -11.91
CA GLY A 66 27.74 -12.05 -11.89
C GLY A 66 29.04 -12.04 -12.71
N ILE A 67 29.63 -10.86 -12.88
CA ILE A 67 30.83 -10.67 -13.71
C ILE A 67 31.99 -11.57 -13.26
N THR A 68 32.19 -11.72 -11.95
CA THR A 68 33.23 -12.58 -11.36
C THR A 68 33.12 -14.05 -11.80
N LYS A 69 31.90 -14.53 -12.06
CA LYS A 69 31.62 -15.94 -12.37
C LYS A 69 31.58 -16.22 -13.89
N ILE A 70 31.58 -15.19 -14.74
CA ILE A 70 31.39 -15.34 -16.20
C ILE A 70 32.46 -16.24 -16.83
N LYS A 71 33.71 -16.17 -16.35
CA LYS A 71 34.81 -16.98 -16.90
C LYS A 71 34.68 -18.49 -16.70
N PHE A 72 33.76 -18.92 -15.84
CA PHE A 72 33.44 -20.33 -15.60
C PHE A 72 32.14 -20.77 -16.27
N LEU A 73 31.49 -19.88 -17.03
CA LEU A 73 30.34 -20.23 -17.86
C LEU A 73 30.83 -20.89 -19.15
N ASP A 74 30.09 -21.87 -19.64
CA ASP A 74 30.39 -22.48 -20.94
C ASP A 74 30.31 -21.44 -22.08
N ARG A 75 31.22 -21.56 -23.05
CA ARG A 75 31.35 -20.58 -24.15
C ARG A 75 30.12 -20.55 -25.03
N GLU A 76 29.49 -21.69 -25.30
CA GLU A 76 28.26 -21.76 -26.11
C GLU A 76 27.14 -20.97 -25.42
N ARG A 77 27.02 -21.13 -24.10
CA ARG A 77 26.05 -20.40 -23.28
C ARG A 77 26.30 -18.90 -23.25
N VAL A 78 27.57 -18.46 -23.22
CA VAL A 78 27.93 -17.04 -23.33
C VAL A 78 27.49 -16.49 -24.69
N GLU A 79 27.77 -17.20 -25.79
CA GLU A 79 27.39 -16.76 -27.14
C GLU A 79 25.88 -16.69 -27.32
N GLU A 80 25.13 -17.66 -26.80
CA GLU A 80 23.65 -17.66 -26.80
C GLU A 80 23.10 -16.41 -26.08
N LEU A 81 23.59 -16.13 -24.87
CA LEU A 81 23.17 -14.97 -24.09
C LEU A 81 23.56 -13.66 -24.77
N SER A 82 24.76 -13.58 -25.35
CA SER A 82 25.25 -12.40 -26.09
C SER A 82 24.45 -12.17 -27.39
N SER A 83 24.06 -13.24 -28.10
CA SER A 83 23.18 -13.16 -29.26
C SER A 83 21.81 -12.61 -28.90
N TYR A 84 21.17 -13.16 -27.86
CA TYR A 84 19.89 -12.64 -27.37
C TYR A 84 20.01 -11.18 -26.93
N ARG A 85 21.09 -10.84 -26.21
CA ARG A 85 21.36 -9.46 -25.77
C ARG A 85 21.45 -8.50 -26.96
N ARG A 86 22.15 -8.85 -28.03
CA ARG A 86 22.24 -8.02 -29.25
C ARG A 86 20.89 -7.77 -29.91
N GLN A 87 19.93 -8.68 -29.76
CA GLN A 87 18.56 -8.50 -30.26
C GLN A 87 17.76 -7.51 -29.38
N VAL A 88 17.87 -7.61 -28.06
CA VAL A 88 17.06 -6.79 -27.12
C VAL A 88 17.71 -5.47 -26.69
N ASP A 89 19.03 -5.36 -26.81
CA ASP A 89 19.86 -4.19 -26.50
C ASP A 89 20.87 -3.94 -27.64
N PRO A 90 20.41 -3.62 -28.86
CA PRO A 90 21.29 -3.47 -30.03
C PRO A 90 22.28 -2.30 -29.90
N ARG A 91 22.04 -1.37 -28.98
CA ARG A 91 22.95 -0.25 -28.69
C ARG A 91 23.92 -0.56 -27.54
N GLY A 92 23.85 -1.74 -26.93
CA GLY A 92 24.73 -2.16 -25.84
C GLY A 92 24.64 -1.28 -24.58
N VAL A 93 23.53 -0.59 -24.35
CA VAL A 93 23.41 0.38 -23.26
C VAL A 93 23.21 -0.27 -21.89
N MET A 94 22.71 -1.52 -21.85
CA MET A 94 22.41 -2.22 -20.59
C MET A 94 23.62 -3.01 -20.09
N ASN A 95 24.39 -2.45 -19.15
CA ASN A 95 25.66 -3.02 -18.65
C ASN A 95 26.70 -3.23 -19.76
N PRO A 96 27.27 -2.15 -20.33
CA PRO A 96 28.26 -2.23 -21.41
C PRO A 96 29.40 -3.21 -21.10
N GLY A 97 29.84 -3.99 -22.10
CA GLY A 97 30.93 -4.96 -21.98
C GLY A 97 30.60 -6.26 -21.23
N LYS A 98 29.44 -6.39 -20.57
CA LYS A 98 29.06 -7.64 -19.90
C LYS A 98 28.89 -8.79 -20.93
N LEU A 99 29.48 -9.95 -20.69
CA LEU A 99 29.53 -11.12 -21.61
C LEU A 99 30.42 -10.95 -22.86
N GLU A 100 30.80 -9.72 -23.22
CA GLU A 100 31.56 -9.42 -24.45
C GLU A 100 33.02 -9.04 -24.16
N ASP A 101 33.27 -8.40 -23.02
CA ASP A 101 34.57 -7.93 -22.58
C ASP A 101 35.07 -8.76 -21.39
N ALA A 102 36.09 -9.58 -21.61
CA ALA A 102 36.71 -10.39 -20.56
C ALA A 102 37.42 -9.53 -19.51
N ASP A 103 37.86 -8.33 -19.87
CA ASP A 103 38.58 -7.41 -19.00
C ASP A 103 37.64 -6.47 -18.26
N ILE A 104 36.32 -6.61 -18.40
CA ILE A 104 35.33 -5.74 -17.75
C ILE A 104 35.53 -5.71 -16.22
N LEU A 105 36.04 -6.80 -15.62
CA LEU A 105 36.39 -6.86 -14.19
C LEU A 105 37.39 -5.77 -13.76
N THR A 106 38.31 -5.39 -14.64
CA THR A 106 39.29 -4.33 -14.38
C THR A 106 38.68 -2.92 -14.42
N ARG A 107 37.48 -2.80 -15.01
CA ARG A 107 36.75 -1.54 -15.20
C ARG A 107 35.61 -1.35 -14.20
N VAL A 108 35.28 -2.39 -13.42
CA VAL A 108 34.22 -2.33 -12.40
C VAL A 108 34.75 -1.70 -11.13
N PHE A 109 34.17 -0.55 -10.76
CA PHE A 109 34.41 0.09 -9.48
C PHE A 109 33.15 -0.02 -8.62
N THR A 110 33.29 -0.48 -7.37
CA THR A 110 32.21 -0.41 -6.36
C THR A 110 32.71 0.45 -5.20
N PRO A 111 32.04 1.57 -4.89
CA PRO A 111 32.44 2.40 -3.76
C PRO A 111 32.35 1.61 -2.45
N SER A 112 33.28 1.84 -1.53
CA SER A 112 33.24 1.28 -0.18
C SER A 112 32.45 2.19 0.74
N PHE A 113 31.42 1.66 1.40
CA PHE A 113 30.72 2.41 2.45
C PHE A 113 31.64 2.73 3.65
N ASN A 114 32.76 2.01 3.82
CA ASN A 114 33.74 2.30 4.87
C ASN A 114 34.67 3.48 4.52
N LEU A 115 34.83 3.83 3.25
CA LEU A 115 35.49 5.09 2.86
C LEU A 115 34.66 6.32 3.27
N LEU A 116 33.36 6.12 3.52
CA LEU A 116 32.41 7.18 3.80
C LEU A 116 32.36 7.59 5.28
N GLU A 117 33.29 7.24 6.17
CA GLU A 117 33.13 7.58 7.61
C GLU A 117 32.92 9.09 7.88
N LEU A 118 33.58 9.97 7.12
CA LEU A 118 33.34 11.42 7.13
C LEU A 118 32.05 11.81 6.38
N GLU A 119 31.73 11.12 5.30
CA GLU A 119 30.58 11.36 4.42
C GLU A 119 29.26 10.79 4.97
N ALA A 120 29.34 9.85 5.91
CA ALA A 120 28.24 9.36 6.71
C ALA A 120 27.65 10.50 7.54
N ARG A 121 28.45 11.51 7.91
CA ARG A 121 27.92 12.75 8.50
C ARG A 121 27.09 13.55 7.50
N ILE A 122 27.47 13.58 6.21
CA ILE A 122 26.70 14.22 5.14
C ILE A 122 25.36 13.51 4.92
N LEU A 123 25.35 12.17 5.00
CA LEU A 123 24.12 11.36 4.95
C LEU A 123 23.21 11.58 6.18
N LYS A 124 23.81 11.77 7.37
CA LYS A 124 23.10 12.06 8.63
C LYS A 124 22.29 13.34 8.59
N TYR A 125 22.75 14.36 7.87
CA TYR A 125 22.03 15.63 7.72
C TYR A 125 20.72 15.51 6.91
N ASN A 126 20.41 14.34 6.35
CA ASN A 126 19.40 14.25 5.29
C ASN A 126 18.46 13.05 5.34
N SER A 127 18.43 12.28 6.43
CA SER A 127 17.65 11.03 6.55
C SER A 127 17.94 9.98 5.45
N LEU A 128 18.91 10.23 4.57
CA LEU A 128 19.35 9.33 3.50
C LEU A 128 20.13 8.14 4.05
N GLU A 129 20.81 8.31 5.19
CA GLU A 129 21.38 7.18 5.95
C GLU A 129 20.28 6.18 6.34
N THR A 130 19.18 6.68 6.91
CA THR A 130 18.02 5.84 7.28
C THR A 130 17.40 5.17 6.06
N LEU A 131 17.28 5.90 4.95
CA LEU A 131 16.76 5.35 3.70
C LEU A 131 17.65 4.23 3.16
N SER A 132 18.97 4.47 3.10
CA SER A 132 19.99 3.50 2.67
C SER A 132 20.00 2.26 3.57
N ALA A 133 19.98 2.44 4.89
CA ALA A 133 19.98 1.35 5.85
C ALA A 133 18.75 0.43 5.72
N ARG A 134 17.59 0.98 5.34
CA ARG A 134 16.36 0.21 5.11
C ARG A 134 16.41 -0.64 3.83
N ILE A 135 17.23 -0.27 2.84
CA ILE A 135 17.33 -0.99 1.56
C ILE A 135 18.59 -1.84 1.41
N SER A 136 19.63 -1.60 2.23
CA SER A 136 20.95 -2.22 2.10
C SER A 136 20.93 -3.75 2.22
N LYS A 137 19.95 -4.31 2.94
CA LYS A 137 19.75 -5.76 3.09
C LYS A 137 19.27 -6.46 1.81
N CYS A 138 18.97 -5.72 0.75
CA CYS A 138 18.33 -6.26 -0.45
C CYS A 138 19.26 -7.23 -1.20
N ILE A 139 18.97 -8.54 -1.11
CA ILE A 139 19.67 -9.61 -1.86
C ILE A 139 19.23 -9.74 -3.33
N ARG A 140 18.39 -8.82 -3.81
CA ARG A 140 17.99 -8.69 -5.24
C ARG A 140 17.31 -9.94 -5.85
N CYS A 141 16.78 -10.85 -5.04
CA CYS A 141 16.15 -12.11 -5.48
C CYS A 141 14.87 -11.92 -6.32
N GLY A 142 14.14 -10.81 -6.14
CA GLY A 142 12.95 -10.49 -6.93
C GLY A 142 11.65 -11.20 -6.50
N LYS A 143 11.61 -11.91 -5.37
CA LYS A 143 10.37 -12.53 -4.84
C LYS A 143 9.23 -11.54 -4.64
N CYS A 144 9.54 -10.27 -4.36
CA CYS A 144 8.55 -9.19 -4.25
C CYS A 144 7.84 -8.78 -5.57
N LYS A 145 8.14 -9.46 -6.70
CA LYS A 145 7.61 -9.18 -8.06
C LYS A 145 6.15 -9.48 -8.25
N ALA A 146 5.79 -10.74 -8.04
CA ALA A 146 4.47 -11.22 -8.39
C ALA A 146 3.36 -10.43 -7.67
N ASP A 147 3.59 -10.09 -6.41
CA ASP A 147 2.56 -9.51 -5.54
C ASP A 147 2.45 -7.98 -5.60
N CYS A 148 3.38 -7.29 -6.27
CA CYS A 148 3.36 -5.84 -6.33
C CYS A 148 2.23 -5.34 -7.25
N CYS A 149 1.33 -4.53 -6.68
CA CYS A 149 0.15 -4.03 -7.41
C CYS A 149 0.53 -3.08 -8.56
N VAL A 150 1.55 -2.24 -8.37
CA VAL A 150 1.98 -1.26 -9.39
C VAL A 150 2.91 -1.85 -10.44
N PHE A 151 3.29 -3.12 -10.30
CA PHE A 151 4.07 -3.88 -11.28
C PHE A 151 3.15 -4.54 -12.33
N TYR A 152 2.29 -3.73 -12.97
CA TYR A 152 1.38 -4.22 -14.01
C TYR A 152 1.00 -3.08 -14.97
N PRO A 153 0.92 -3.32 -16.30
CA PRO A 153 1.36 -4.53 -17.00
C PRO A 153 2.89 -4.63 -16.94
N GLY A 154 3.42 -5.84 -16.79
CA GLY A 154 4.85 -6.08 -16.59
C GLY A 154 5.69 -5.36 -17.65
N SER A 155 6.27 -4.23 -17.26
CA SER A 155 7.11 -3.37 -18.10
C SER A 155 8.11 -2.64 -17.20
N ASP A 156 9.08 -1.98 -17.83
CA ASP A 156 10.25 -1.21 -17.35
C ASP A 156 10.86 -1.43 -15.94
N LEU A 157 11.96 -0.74 -15.65
CA LEU A 157 12.71 -0.87 -14.41
C LEU A 157 11.94 -0.35 -13.19
N PHE A 158 11.07 0.66 -13.35
CA PHE A 158 10.54 1.50 -12.27
C PHE A 158 9.30 0.95 -11.58
N TYR A 159 8.59 0.01 -12.20
CA TYR A 159 7.32 -0.47 -11.67
C TYR A 159 7.46 -1.47 -10.49
N HIS A 160 8.65 -2.04 -10.26
CA HIS A 160 8.83 -3.16 -9.34
C HIS A 160 9.62 -2.84 -8.04
N PRO A 161 9.16 -3.23 -6.81
CA PRO A 161 9.79 -2.90 -5.52
C PRO A 161 11.30 -3.19 -5.40
N ARG A 162 11.79 -4.34 -5.88
CA ARG A 162 13.24 -4.62 -5.91
C ARG A 162 14.00 -3.53 -6.65
N ASN A 163 13.53 -3.18 -7.84
CA ASN A 163 14.26 -2.25 -8.70
C ASN A 163 14.15 -0.82 -8.17
N LYS A 164 13.06 -0.48 -7.45
CA LYS A 164 12.98 0.78 -6.69
C LYS A 164 14.05 0.86 -5.62
N ASN A 165 14.21 -0.19 -4.81
CA ASN A 165 15.29 -0.25 -3.83
C ASN A 165 16.67 -0.11 -4.49
N LEU A 166 16.88 -0.72 -5.65
CA LEU A 166 18.14 -0.56 -6.41
C LEU A 166 18.35 0.86 -6.95
N ALA A 167 17.30 1.47 -7.49
CA ALA A 167 17.36 2.82 -8.02
C ALA A 167 17.62 3.84 -6.90
N ILE A 168 17.01 3.66 -5.73
CA ILE A 168 17.29 4.47 -4.53
C ILE A 168 18.76 4.33 -4.15
N GLY A 169 19.29 3.11 -4.06
CA GLY A 169 20.71 2.87 -3.74
C GLY A 169 21.65 3.56 -4.74
N ALA A 170 21.40 3.38 -6.03
CA ALA A 170 22.20 4.01 -7.09
C ALA A 170 22.13 5.55 -7.06
N LEU A 171 20.95 6.12 -6.76
CA LEU A 171 20.78 7.58 -6.63
C LEU A 171 21.49 8.13 -5.39
N ILE A 172 21.45 7.42 -4.26
CA ILE A 172 22.20 7.78 -3.05
C ILE A 172 23.71 7.74 -3.33
N GLU A 173 24.21 6.69 -3.98
CA GLU A 173 25.61 6.57 -4.38
C GLU A 173 26.03 7.71 -5.32
N ALA A 174 25.22 8.01 -6.34
CA ALA A 174 25.49 9.10 -7.27
C ALA A 174 25.53 10.47 -6.56
N LEU A 175 24.63 10.70 -5.60
CA LEU A 175 24.60 11.92 -4.80
C LEU A 175 25.84 12.05 -3.92
N LEU A 176 26.29 10.95 -3.29
CA LEU A 176 27.51 10.96 -2.49
C LEU A 176 28.72 11.30 -3.34
N TYR A 177 28.81 10.70 -4.53
CA TYR A 177 29.88 10.96 -5.48
C TYR A 177 29.91 12.42 -5.97
N ASP A 178 28.74 13.01 -6.24
CA ASP A 178 28.61 14.43 -6.62
C ASP A 178 29.01 15.34 -5.44
N THR A 179 28.59 14.99 -4.23
CA THR A 179 28.90 15.76 -3.01
C THR A 179 30.38 15.70 -2.65
N GLN A 180 31.08 14.60 -2.95
CA GLN A 180 32.54 14.51 -2.79
C GLN A 180 33.31 15.45 -3.72
N ARG A 181 32.79 15.71 -4.92
CA ARG A 181 33.50 16.44 -5.98
C ARG A 181 33.06 17.89 -6.15
N SER A 182 31.95 18.26 -5.53
CA SER A 182 31.38 19.61 -5.62
C SER A 182 31.48 20.34 -4.28
N LEU A 183 31.93 21.59 -4.32
CA LEU A 183 31.89 22.51 -3.18
C LEU A 183 30.45 22.93 -2.82
N PHE A 184 29.51 22.76 -3.75
CA PHE A 184 28.09 23.04 -3.58
C PHE A 184 27.28 21.80 -3.96
N PRO A 185 26.84 20.96 -3.00
CA PRO A 185 26.05 19.79 -3.31
C PRO A 185 24.73 20.21 -3.96
N ARG A 186 24.52 19.77 -5.20
CA ARG A 186 23.22 19.91 -5.85
C ARG A 186 22.44 18.68 -5.46
N PHE A 187 21.33 18.86 -4.75
CA PHE A 187 20.41 17.77 -4.44
C PHE A 187 19.36 17.58 -5.52
N THR A 188 19.52 18.22 -6.68
CA THR A 188 18.53 18.24 -7.77
C THR A 188 18.28 16.85 -8.33
N GLN A 189 19.24 15.94 -8.22
CA GLN A 189 19.15 14.54 -8.61
C GLN A 189 18.10 13.78 -7.79
N LEU A 190 17.82 14.22 -6.55
CA LEU A 190 16.76 13.66 -5.72
C LEU A 190 15.38 13.83 -6.37
N ARG A 191 15.16 14.83 -7.25
CA ARG A 191 13.89 14.96 -7.98
C ARG A 191 13.50 13.70 -8.75
N ASN A 192 14.48 12.89 -9.16
CA ASN A 192 14.24 11.65 -9.90
C ASN A 192 13.64 10.55 -9.00
N LEU A 193 13.81 10.66 -7.67
CA LEU A 193 13.13 9.79 -6.70
C LEU A 193 11.62 10.05 -6.65
N GLU A 194 11.14 11.25 -7.03
CA GLU A 194 9.70 11.53 -6.96
C GLU A 194 8.88 10.53 -7.78
N GLU A 195 9.35 10.20 -8.99
CA GLU A 195 8.68 9.24 -9.85
C GLU A 195 8.65 7.84 -9.22
N ILE A 196 9.74 7.42 -8.58
CA ILE A 196 9.89 6.14 -7.89
C ILE A 196 8.96 6.08 -6.66
N ALA A 197 8.96 7.16 -5.88
CA ALA A 197 8.15 7.35 -4.68
C ALA A 197 6.65 7.29 -5.01
N ASP A 198 6.22 7.89 -6.11
CA ASP A 198 4.82 7.94 -6.54
C ASP A 198 4.33 6.58 -7.08
N HIS A 199 5.24 5.71 -7.53
CA HIS A 199 4.94 4.33 -7.88
C HIS A 199 4.80 3.43 -6.64
N CYS A 200 4.02 3.81 -5.63
CA CYS A 200 3.78 2.96 -4.47
C CYS A 200 2.40 3.19 -3.87
N THR A 201 1.62 2.11 -3.75
CA THR A 201 0.29 2.15 -3.11
C THR A 201 0.34 2.02 -1.59
N LEU A 202 1.53 1.78 -1.01
CA LEU A 202 1.71 1.48 0.42
C LEU A 202 0.92 0.25 0.90
N CYS A 203 0.73 -0.74 0.01
CA CYS A 203 -0.04 -1.95 0.31
C CYS A 203 0.73 -3.01 1.11
N GLY A 204 2.05 -2.89 1.27
CA GLY A 204 2.86 -3.87 2.02
C GLY A 204 2.98 -5.27 1.41
N LYS A 205 2.32 -5.58 0.28
CA LYS A 205 2.30 -6.94 -0.31
C LYS A 205 3.68 -7.50 -0.69
N CYS A 206 4.66 -6.62 -0.90
CA CYS A 206 6.03 -6.99 -1.19
C CYS A 206 6.86 -7.39 0.04
N LEU A 207 6.36 -7.16 1.27
CA LEU A 207 7.06 -7.44 2.52
C LEU A 207 7.10 -8.94 2.82
N LYS A 208 5.94 -9.61 2.89
CA LYS A 208 5.84 -11.05 3.21
C LYS A 208 6.73 -11.96 2.33
N PRO A 209 6.83 -11.78 0.99
CA PRO A 209 7.72 -12.58 0.17
C PRO A 209 9.21 -12.17 0.26
N CYS A 210 9.56 -11.11 0.98
CA CYS A 210 10.94 -10.63 1.11
C CYS A 210 11.70 -11.44 2.17
N PRO A 211 12.76 -12.18 1.83
CA PRO A 211 13.50 -13.02 2.80
C PRO A 211 14.37 -12.23 3.78
N VAL A 212 14.43 -10.91 3.61
CA VAL A 212 15.26 -9.97 4.39
C VAL A 212 14.43 -8.82 4.99
N ASP A 213 13.09 -8.99 4.99
CA ASP A 213 12.11 -8.11 5.64
C ASP A 213 12.21 -6.62 5.28
N ILE A 214 12.43 -6.32 3.99
CA ILE A 214 12.40 -4.93 3.52
C ILE A 214 10.96 -4.46 3.34
N ASP A 215 10.54 -3.53 4.19
CA ASP A 215 9.27 -2.83 4.04
C ASP A 215 9.38 -1.68 3.03
N THR A 216 9.18 -2.01 1.75
CA THR A 216 9.19 -1.00 0.68
C THR A 216 8.08 0.05 0.85
N ALA A 217 6.97 -0.23 1.54
CA ALA A 217 5.96 0.79 1.78
C ALA A 217 6.50 1.89 2.69
N GLN A 218 7.20 1.52 3.78
CA GLN A 218 7.82 2.49 4.67
C GLN A 218 9.01 3.20 4.02
N VAL A 219 9.77 2.51 3.17
CA VAL A 219 10.83 3.13 2.33
C VAL A 219 10.22 4.23 1.46
N SER A 220 9.09 3.97 0.79
CA SER A 220 8.42 4.99 -0.03
C SER A 220 7.83 6.15 0.78
N VAL A 221 7.36 5.94 2.01
CA VAL A 221 6.94 7.05 2.89
C VAL A 221 8.13 7.95 3.21
N LEU A 222 9.25 7.36 3.64
CA LEU A 222 10.47 8.09 3.97
C LEU A 222 11.03 8.84 2.75
N GLU A 223 10.98 8.22 1.57
CA GLU A 223 11.35 8.86 0.31
C GLU A 223 10.49 10.10 0.03
N ARG A 224 9.16 9.99 0.17
CA ARG A 224 8.24 11.13 0.00
C ARG A 224 8.49 12.23 1.03
N GLU A 225 8.85 11.88 2.27
CA GLU A 225 9.19 12.84 3.34
C GLU A 225 10.45 13.62 3.01
N ILE A 226 11.55 12.93 2.65
CA ILE A 226 12.82 13.56 2.25
C ILE A 226 12.60 14.51 1.07
N LEU A 227 11.80 14.09 0.07
CA LEU A 227 11.47 14.94 -1.08
C LEU A 227 10.60 16.14 -0.70
N SER A 228 9.68 15.98 0.25
CA SER A 228 8.83 17.08 0.72
C SER A 228 9.63 18.11 1.51
N GLU A 229 10.54 17.69 2.40
CA GLU A 229 11.42 18.57 3.18
C GLU A 229 12.36 19.38 2.28
N ARG A 230 12.78 18.79 1.16
CA ARG A 230 13.65 19.43 0.16
C ARG A 230 12.90 20.24 -0.89
N GLY A 231 11.57 20.26 -0.87
CA GLY A 231 10.74 20.99 -1.84
C GLY A 231 10.69 20.35 -3.24
N PHE A 232 11.11 19.08 -3.38
CA PHE A 232 11.03 18.34 -4.64
C PHE A 232 9.73 17.54 -4.80
N LYS A 233 8.97 17.31 -3.71
CA LYS A 233 7.69 16.60 -3.80
C LYS A 233 6.56 17.53 -4.25
N HIS A 234 6.00 17.22 -5.40
CA HIS A 234 4.81 17.84 -5.97
C HIS A 234 3.56 17.02 -5.63
N SER A 235 2.53 17.70 -5.15
CA SER A 235 1.20 17.11 -4.95
C SER A 235 0.23 17.75 -5.94
N PRO A 236 -0.39 16.97 -6.84
CA PRO A 236 -1.37 17.50 -7.77
C PRO A 236 -2.52 18.23 -7.06
N LEU A 237 -3.11 19.22 -7.72
CA LEU A 237 -4.19 20.03 -7.15
C LEU A 237 -5.36 19.17 -6.62
N PRO A 238 -5.86 18.14 -7.35
CA PRO A 238 -6.93 17.27 -6.84
C PRO A 238 -6.55 16.56 -5.53
N THR A 239 -5.30 16.11 -5.40
CA THR A 239 -4.77 15.49 -4.18
C THR A 239 -4.73 16.48 -3.03
N ARG A 240 -4.23 17.71 -3.26
CA ARG A 240 -4.17 18.76 -2.24
C ARG A 240 -5.56 19.15 -1.74
N LEU A 241 -6.50 19.35 -2.66
CA LEU A 241 -7.90 19.67 -2.35
C LEU A 241 -8.56 18.54 -1.54
N SER A 242 -8.35 17.29 -1.95
CA SER A 242 -8.89 16.13 -1.24
C SER A 242 -8.31 16.02 0.17
N LEU A 243 -6.99 16.18 0.36
CA LEU A 243 -6.38 16.16 1.68
C LEU A 243 -6.89 17.29 2.57
N HIS A 244 -7.09 18.50 2.02
CA HIS A 244 -7.66 19.62 2.77
C HIS A 244 -9.11 19.35 3.17
N TYR A 245 -9.93 18.82 2.27
CA TYR A 245 -11.29 18.36 2.57
C TYR A 245 -11.26 17.34 3.71
N LEU A 246 -10.36 16.35 3.67
CA LEU A 246 -10.24 15.35 4.73
C LEU A 246 -9.75 15.92 6.07
N LYS A 247 -8.88 16.95 6.06
CA LYS A 247 -8.40 17.64 7.28
C LYS A 247 -9.50 18.47 7.94
N THR A 248 -10.29 19.19 7.15
CA THR A 248 -11.18 20.23 7.66
C THR A 248 -12.46 19.68 8.29
N ARG A 249 -12.81 20.24 9.46
CA ARG A 249 -14.04 19.95 10.22
C ARG A 249 -15.09 21.05 10.05
N ASN A 250 -14.84 22.04 9.19
CA ASN A 250 -15.80 23.11 8.93
C ASN A 250 -16.99 22.58 8.13
N ARG A 251 -18.18 22.66 8.72
CA ARG A 251 -19.44 22.14 8.13
C ARG A 251 -19.80 22.80 6.80
N VAL A 252 -19.64 24.12 6.69
CA VAL A 252 -19.99 24.87 5.47
C VAL A 252 -19.04 24.49 4.34
N TYR A 253 -17.74 24.51 4.60
CA TYR A 253 -16.74 24.08 3.63
C TYR A 253 -17.00 22.65 3.17
N ASN A 254 -17.26 21.73 4.09
CA ASN A 254 -17.49 20.32 3.77
C ASN A 254 -18.75 20.13 2.91
N ARG A 255 -19.84 20.85 3.21
CA ARG A 255 -21.07 20.79 2.41
C ARG A 255 -20.83 21.32 0.99
N VAL A 256 -20.18 22.47 0.86
CA VAL A 256 -19.87 23.08 -0.44
C VAL A 256 -18.95 22.17 -1.25
N PHE A 257 -17.84 21.73 -0.67
CA PHE A 257 -16.87 20.86 -1.35
C PHE A 257 -17.49 19.54 -1.79
N ARG A 258 -18.33 18.93 -0.94
CA ARG A 258 -19.04 17.70 -1.30
C ARG A 258 -19.94 17.93 -2.52
N LYS A 259 -20.70 19.01 -2.54
CA LYS A 259 -21.60 19.29 -3.66
C LYS A 259 -20.84 19.58 -4.96
N THR A 260 -19.83 20.44 -4.90
CA THR A 260 -19.16 20.97 -6.10
C THR A 260 -18.03 20.07 -6.61
N VAL A 261 -17.25 19.46 -5.72
CA VAL A 261 -16.09 18.65 -6.12
C VAL A 261 -16.43 17.16 -6.15
N VAL A 262 -17.17 16.65 -5.16
CA VAL A 262 -17.44 15.21 -5.05
C VAL A 262 -18.62 14.82 -5.93
N GLU A 263 -19.80 15.42 -5.77
CA GLU A 263 -21.00 15.07 -6.52
C GLU A 263 -20.92 15.55 -7.98
N TRP A 264 -20.74 16.85 -8.22
CA TRP A 264 -20.65 17.37 -9.58
C TRP A 264 -19.40 16.91 -10.31
N GLY A 265 -18.25 16.81 -9.62
CA GLY A 265 -17.04 16.26 -10.20
C GLY A 265 -17.22 14.80 -10.61
N ALA A 266 -17.94 14.00 -9.84
CA ALA A 266 -18.27 12.63 -10.22
C ALA A 266 -19.16 12.55 -11.45
N ALA A 267 -20.24 13.34 -11.48
CA ALA A 267 -21.12 13.41 -12.64
C ALA A 267 -20.37 13.87 -13.91
N ALA A 268 -19.52 14.89 -13.79
CA ALA A 268 -18.70 15.39 -14.89
C ALA A 268 -17.69 14.34 -15.38
N GLN A 269 -17.04 13.61 -14.47
CA GLN A 269 -16.12 12.53 -14.82
C GLN A 269 -16.84 11.39 -15.54
N GLN A 270 -18.02 10.98 -15.06
CA GLN A 270 -18.81 9.92 -15.69
C GLN A 270 -19.29 10.31 -17.09
N LEU A 271 -19.74 11.55 -17.25
CA LEU A 271 -20.10 12.10 -18.55
C LEU A 271 -18.89 12.13 -19.48
N GLY A 272 -17.74 12.60 -19.00
CA GLY A 272 -16.47 12.57 -19.74
C GLY A 272 -16.04 11.16 -20.15
N ALA A 273 -16.24 10.16 -19.28
CA ALA A 273 -15.97 8.76 -19.60
C ALA A 273 -16.93 8.22 -20.67
N GLY A 274 -18.21 8.57 -20.60
CA GLY A 274 -19.20 8.23 -21.63
C GLY A 274 -18.95 8.91 -22.98
N LEU A 275 -18.36 10.11 -22.99
CA LEU A 275 -17.91 10.78 -24.22
C LEU A 275 -16.64 10.12 -24.78
N LEU A 276 -15.66 9.82 -23.92
CA LEU A 276 -14.42 9.15 -24.34
C LEU A 276 -14.68 7.75 -24.92
N ALA A 277 -15.64 7.00 -24.36
CA ALA A 277 -16.04 5.70 -24.87
C ALA A 277 -16.62 5.75 -26.31
N ARG A 278 -17.08 6.92 -26.76
CA ARG A 278 -17.58 7.16 -28.13
C ARG A 278 -16.57 7.90 -29.01
N ALA A 279 -15.40 8.26 -28.45
CA ALA A 279 -14.39 9.00 -29.18
C ALA A 279 -13.59 8.11 -30.14
N PRO A 280 -12.97 8.66 -31.19
CA PRO A 280 -12.10 7.91 -32.10
C PRO A 280 -10.94 7.24 -31.36
N GLU A 281 -10.56 6.05 -31.80
CA GLU A 281 -9.48 5.24 -31.22
C GLU A 281 -8.16 6.02 -31.00
N PRO A 282 -7.69 6.89 -31.92
CA PRO A 282 -6.45 7.64 -31.71
C PRO A 282 -6.48 8.55 -30.48
N LEU A 283 -7.65 9.04 -30.07
CA LEU A 283 -7.81 9.86 -28.87
C LEU A 283 -7.87 8.99 -27.60
N ALA A 284 -8.64 7.89 -27.65
CA ALA A 284 -8.79 6.95 -26.54
C ALA A 284 -7.50 6.19 -26.20
N ALA A 285 -6.65 5.94 -27.20
CA ALA A 285 -5.38 5.26 -27.04
C ALA A 285 -4.26 6.13 -26.44
N LYS A 286 -4.44 7.47 -26.34
CA LYS A 286 -3.40 8.35 -25.78
C LYS A 286 -3.10 8.01 -24.33
N LYS A 287 -1.81 7.89 -23.99
CA LYS A 287 -1.31 7.61 -22.63
C LYS A 287 -1.27 8.86 -21.72
N TRP A 288 -2.23 9.77 -21.87
CA TRP A 288 -2.30 10.99 -21.07
C TRP A 288 -3.03 10.73 -19.75
N ARG A 289 -2.58 11.38 -18.66
CA ARG A 289 -3.19 11.24 -17.32
C ARG A 289 -4.70 11.54 -17.32
N LEU A 290 -5.12 12.57 -18.06
CA LEU A 290 -6.55 12.93 -18.17
C LEU A 290 -7.36 11.85 -18.90
N VAL A 291 -6.81 11.27 -19.97
CA VAL A 291 -7.45 10.17 -20.71
C VAL A 291 -7.55 8.95 -19.81
N ALA A 292 -6.47 8.58 -19.11
CA ALA A 292 -6.46 7.47 -18.16
C ALA A 292 -7.55 7.62 -17.08
N MET A 293 -7.75 8.82 -16.52
CA MET A 293 -8.81 9.10 -15.55
C MET A 293 -10.22 8.90 -16.12
N LEU A 294 -10.42 9.11 -17.43
CA LEU A 294 -11.71 9.04 -18.12
C LEU A 294 -11.98 7.69 -18.79
N ARG A 295 -11.04 6.73 -18.78
CA ARG A 295 -11.23 5.41 -19.40
C ARG A 295 -12.35 4.57 -18.80
N SER A 296 -12.74 4.88 -17.56
CA SER A 296 -13.82 4.19 -16.89
C SER A 296 -14.64 5.16 -16.05
N PRO A 297 -15.98 5.04 -15.98
CA PRO A 297 -16.78 5.91 -15.13
C PRO A 297 -16.51 5.61 -13.65
N MET A 298 -16.35 6.65 -12.85
CA MET A 298 -16.12 6.52 -11.41
C MET A 298 -17.37 6.06 -10.66
N MET A 299 -17.16 5.47 -9.48
CA MET A 299 -18.27 5.14 -8.59
C MET A 299 -18.97 6.41 -8.09
N GLU A 300 -20.30 6.39 -8.09
CA GLU A 300 -21.10 7.46 -7.49
C GLU A 300 -20.89 7.46 -5.98
N PRO A 301 -20.60 8.64 -5.37
CA PRO A 301 -20.66 8.76 -3.92
C PRO A 301 -22.11 8.56 -3.44
N SER A 302 -22.29 8.24 -2.17
CA SER A 302 -23.62 8.22 -1.54
C SER A 302 -24.34 9.54 -1.78
N LYS A 303 -25.68 9.52 -1.83
CA LYS A 303 -26.46 10.77 -1.94
C LYS A 303 -26.38 11.63 -0.68
N THR A 304 -26.31 10.98 0.49
CA THR A 304 -26.20 11.62 1.80
C THR A 304 -24.86 11.31 2.45
N THR A 305 -24.52 12.06 3.50
CA THR A 305 -23.46 11.72 4.45
C THR A 305 -24.06 11.02 5.67
N LEU A 306 -23.24 10.34 6.47
CA LEU A 306 -23.70 9.79 7.76
C LEU A 306 -24.36 10.89 8.63
N ARG A 307 -23.88 12.13 8.51
CA ARG A 307 -24.37 13.27 9.30
C ARG A 307 -25.79 13.70 8.94
N ASP A 308 -26.22 13.46 7.71
CA ASP A 308 -27.58 13.78 7.29
C ASP A 308 -28.59 12.77 7.88
N ALA A 309 -28.10 11.61 8.34
CA ALA A 309 -28.89 10.54 8.95
C ALA A 309 -28.85 10.50 10.49
N LEU A 310 -28.07 11.39 11.12
CA LEU A 310 -27.91 11.48 12.57
C LEU A 310 -28.46 12.82 13.09
N PRO A 311 -28.84 12.92 14.38
CA PRO A 311 -29.16 14.21 14.99
C PRO A 311 -27.96 15.17 14.93
N ARG A 312 -28.23 16.47 15.04
CA ARG A 312 -27.18 17.49 14.98
C ARG A 312 -26.44 17.55 16.32
N TYR A 313 -25.12 17.37 16.28
CA TYR A 313 -24.23 17.54 17.44
C TYR A 313 -22.86 18.13 17.03
N GLY A 314 -22.25 18.87 17.95
CA GLY A 314 -21.06 19.71 17.83
C GLY A 314 -19.73 18.98 17.74
N LEU A 315 -18.65 19.76 17.76
CA LEU A 315 -17.28 19.24 17.63
C LEU A 315 -16.69 18.71 18.95
N ASN A 316 -17.32 19.08 20.08
CA ASN A 316 -16.99 18.70 21.45
C ASN A 316 -18.10 17.79 22.03
N GLU A 317 -18.82 17.10 21.15
CA GLU A 317 -19.95 16.25 21.53
C GLU A 317 -19.75 14.86 20.91
N ALA A 318 -20.05 13.83 21.68
CA ALA A 318 -20.17 12.46 21.23
C ALA A 318 -21.65 12.08 21.13
N LEU A 319 -21.95 11.11 20.28
CA LEU A 319 -23.32 10.61 20.13
C LEU A 319 -23.43 9.21 20.73
N LEU A 320 -24.35 9.04 21.67
CA LEU A 320 -24.66 7.78 22.33
C LEU A 320 -25.95 7.20 21.73
N LEU A 321 -25.84 6.08 21.04
CA LEU A 321 -26.97 5.39 20.44
C LEU A 321 -27.31 4.14 21.25
N GLN A 322 -28.58 4.06 21.68
CA GLN A 322 -29.10 2.95 22.47
C GLN A 322 -29.79 1.93 21.56
N PRO A 323 -29.54 0.62 21.74
CA PRO A 323 -30.32 -0.41 21.08
C PRO A 323 -31.78 -0.42 21.59
N PRO A 324 -32.73 -1.03 20.86
CA PRO A 324 -34.12 -1.11 21.29
C PRO A 324 -34.33 -1.92 22.58
N GLU A 325 -33.48 -2.93 22.79
CA GLU A 325 -33.42 -3.77 23.98
C GLU A 325 -32.31 -3.25 24.92
N PRO A 326 -32.30 -3.59 26.22
CA PRO A 326 -31.19 -3.24 27.11
C PRO A 326 -29.85 -3.66 26.52
N ALA A 327 -28.89 -2.72 26.49
CA ALA A 327 -27.61 -2.94 25.84
C ALA A 327 -26.81 -4.06 26.53
N ALA A 328 -26.45 -5.10 25.76
CA ALA A 328 -25.61 -6.20 26.24
C ALA A 328 -24.12 -5.85 26.25
N LYS A 329 -23.70 -5.00 25.30
CA LYS A 329 -22.32 -4.52 25.12
C LYS A 329 -22.30 -3.06 24.72
N THR A 330 -21.18 -2.38 24.96
CA THR A 330 -20.93 -1.02 24.48
C THR A 330 -19.70 -0.97 23.59
N VAL A 331 -19.83 -0.34 22.43
CA VAL A 331 -18.77 -0.24 21.43
C VAL A 331 -18.55 1.22 21.04
N PHE A 332 -17.29 1.60 20.92
CA PHE A 332 -16.91 2.83 20.23
C PHE A 332 -16.76 2.53 18.74
N TYR A 333 -17.60 3.11 17.89
CA TYR A 333 -17.48 2.94 16.43
C TYR A 333 -16.81 4.16 15.82
N PHE A 334 -15.65 3.96 15.17
CA PHE A 334 -14.94 4.99 14.43
C PHE A 334 -15.29 4.89 12.93
N PRO A 335 -16.13 5.79 12.38
CA PRO A 335 -16.57 5.69 10.98
C PRO A 335 -15.45 6.00 9.98
N GLY A 336 -14.53 6.89 10.37
CA GLY A 336 -13.51 7.44 9.48
C GLY A 336 -14.09 8.23 8.31
N CYS A 337 -13.21 8.81 7.49
CA CYS A 337 -13.64 9.70 6.43
C CYS A 337 -14.33 8.99 5.24
N GLY A 338 -13.94 7.75 4.94
CA GLY A 338 -14.51 6.97 3.84
C GLY A 338 -15.98 6.66 4.08
N SER A 339 -16.30 6.03 5.21
CA SER A 339 -17.67 5.64 5.55
C SER A 339 -18.53 6.82 6.00
N GLU A 340 -17.97 7.89 6.58
CA GLU A 340 -18.76 9.06 6.97
C GLU A 340 -19.11 9.97 5.77
N ARG A 341 -18.14 10.21 4.88
CA ARG A 341 -18.19 11.34 3.93
C ARG A 341 -18.32 10.95 2.46
N LEU A 342 -17.92 9.73 2.08
CA LEU A 342 -17.97 9.25 0.69
C LEU A 342 -19.04 8.17 0.51
N TYR A 343 -19.04 7.18 1.40
CA TYR A 343 -19.90 5.99 1.36
C TYR A 343 -20.71 5.84 2.65
N ALA A 344 -21.63 6.78 2.88
CA ALA A 344 -22.45 6.90 4.09
C ALA A 344 -23.22 5.62 4.43
N GLU A 345 -23.67 4.86 3.43
CA GLU A 345 -24.39 3.61 3.63
C GLU A 345 -23.55 2.61 4.44
N VAL A 346 -22.22 2.65 4.33
CA VAL A 346 -21.32 1.78 5.11
C VAL A 346 -21.38 2.11 6.60
N ALA A 347 -21.31 3.39 6.96
CA ALA A 347 -21.38 3.78 8.36
C ALA A 347 -22.79 3.64 8.94
N MET A 348 -23.81 3.94 8.14
CA MET A 348 -25.20 3.69 8.51
C MET A 348 -25.43 2.21 8.80
N ALA A 349 -24.94 1.32 7.92
CA ALA A 349 -25.05 -0.12 8.08
C ALA A 349 -24.32 -0.62 9.33
N ALA A 350 -23.10 -0.14 9.59
CA ALA A 350 -22.35 -0.48 10.81
C ALA A 350 -23.14 -0.12 12.09
N VAL A 351 -23.66 1.11 12.17
CA VAL A 351 -24.48 1.55 13.31
C VAL A 351 -25.75 0.72 13.42
N TYR A 352 -26.45 0.48 12.31
CA TYR A 352 -27.69 -0.29 12.27
C TYR A 352 -27.49 -1.72 12.82
N VAL A 353 -26.48 -2.43 12.31
CA VAL A 353 -26.21 -3.82 12.68
C VAL A 353 -25.80 -3.93 14.15
N LEU A 354 -24.99 -3.00 14.67
CA LEU A 354 -24.64 -2.95 16.08
C LEU A 354 -25.90 -2.76 16.96
N LEU A 355 -26.74 -1.77 16.65
CA LEU A 355 -27.96 -1.52 17.42
C LEU A 355 -28.96 -2.69 17.35
N LYS A 356 -29.11 -3.31 16.17
CA LYS A 356 -29.99 -4.47 15.98
C LYS A 356 -29.47 -5.77 16.59
N THR A 357 -28.20 -5.81 16.97
CA THR A 357 -27.61 -6.94 17.72
C THR A 357 -27.52 -6.66 19.22
N GLY A 358 -28.20 -5.62 19.72
CA GLY A 358 -28.25 -5.32 21.16
C GLY A 358 -27.02 -4.58 21.69
N VAL A 359 -26.23 -3.97 20.81
CA VAL A 359 -24.99 -3.26 21.16
C VAL A 359 -25.21 -1.77 21.18
N ARG A 360 -24.84 -1.12 22.28
CA ARG A 360 -24.78 0.35 22.41
C ARG A 360 -23.60 0.89 21.63
N VAL A 361 -23.82 1.97 20.88
CA VAL A 361 -22.82 2.57 20.01
C VAL A 361 -22.48 3.97 20.48
N VAL A 362 -21.19 4.24 20.68
CA VAL A 362 -20.64 5.58 20.88
C VAL A 362 -20.00 6.04 19.58
N LEU A 363 -20.43 7.18 19.05
CA LEU A 363 -19.82 7.80 17.87
C LEU A 363 -19.01 9.04 18.25
N PRO A 364 -17.84 9.25 17.60
CA PRO A 364 -17.09 10.49 17.77
C PRO A 364 -17.82 11.71 17.21
N PRO A 365 -17.33 12.92 17.53
CA PRO A 365 -17.66 14.13 16.80
C PRO A 365 -17.58 13.99 15.28
N PRO A 366 -18.30 14.84 14.52
CA PRO A 366 -18.24 14.82 13.07
C PRO A 366 -16.83 15.05 12.50
N HIS A 367 -16.62 14.46 11.33
CA HIS A 367 -15.53 14.75 10.41
C HIS A 367 -14.13 14.36 10.92
N LEU A 368 -14.03 13.26 11.66
CA LEU A 368 -12.73 12.67 12.00
C LEU A 368 -12.17 11.86 10.82
N CYS A 369 -10.86 11.95 10.65
CA CYS A 369 -10.10 11.21 9.66
C CYS A 369 -8.91 10.61 10.40
N CYS A 370 -8.60 9.33 10.20
CA CYS A 370 -7.51 8.65 10.90
C CYS A 370 -6.09 9.15 10.55
N GLY A 371 -5.95 10.19 9.72
CA GLY A 371 -4.66 10.76 9.34
C GLY A 371 -3.86 9.97 8.31
N PHE A 372 -4.25 8.72 7.99
CA PHE A 372 -3.52 7.88 7.04
C PHE A 372 -3.30 8.53 5.66
N PRO A 373 -4.30 9.19 5.03
CA PRO A 373 -4.09 9.85 3.74
C PRO A 373 -3.02 10.95 3.79
N ALA A 374 -2.91 11.70 4.89
CA ALA A 374 -1.88 12.73 5.06
C ALA A 374 -0.48 12.08 5.14
N ARG A 375 -0.33 11.02 5.94
CA ARG A 375 0.90 10.23 6.04
C ARG A 375 1.31 9.63 4.70
N ALA A 376 0.37 9.03 3.98
CA ALA A 376 0.63 8.43 2.67
C ALA A 376 1.18 9.45 1.66
N ASN A 377 0.81 10.73 1.78
CA ASN A 377 1.29 11.81 0.91
C ASN A 377 2.44 12.63 1.54
N ALA A 378 3.09 12.09 2.58
CA ALA A 378 4.16 12.75 3.33
C ALA A 378 3.82 14.17 3.83
N LYS A 379 2.55 14.40 4.17
CA LYS A 379 2.11 15.65 4.80
C LYS A 379 2.24 15.50 6.32
N ARG A 380 3.49 15.46 6.80
CA ARG A 380 3.85 15.19 8.19
C ARG A 380 3.11 16.09 9.18
N THR A 381 3.20 17.41 9.02
CA THR A 381 2.49 18.36 9.89
C THR A 381 0.98 18.13 9.92
N MET A 382 0.36 17.87 8.77
CA MET A 382 -1.06 17.54 8.71
C MET A 382 -1.39 16.22 9.40
N HIS A 383 -0.54 15.20 9.24
CA HIS A 383 -0.72 13.91 9.90
C HIS A 383 -0.60 14.04 11.42
N ASP A 384 0.40 14.78 11.90
CA ASP A 384 0.65 15.02 13.31
C ASP A 384 -0.51 15.81 13.94
N ASP A 385 -0.96 16.90 13.31
CA ASP A 385 -2.14 17.68 13.74
C ASP A 385 -3.39 16.80 13.91
N VAL A 386 -3.65 15.93 12.92
CA VAL A 386 -4.81 15.05 12.91
C VAL A 386 -4.70 13.98 13.99
N THR A 387 -3.54 13.35 14.13
CA THR A 387 -3.30 12.27 15.09
C THR A 387 -3.38 12.80 16.53
N LEU A 388 -2.76 13.95 16.80
CA LEU A 388 -2.82 14.60 18.12
C LEU A 388 -4.25 14.97 18.49
N ARG A 389 -4.98 15.62 17.57
CA ARG A 389 -6.38 15.99 17.78
C ARG A 389 -7.24 14.76 18.06
N ASP A 390 -7.11 13.71 17.25
CA ASP A 390 -7.90 12.50 17.42
C ASP A 390 -7.57 11.81 18.75
N THR A 391 -6.29 11.80 19.16
CA THR A 391 -5.88 11.29 20.49
C THR A 391 -6.55 12.06 21.63
N ILE A 392 -6.56 13.40 21.57
CA ILE A 392 -7.22 14.25 22.57
C ILE A 392 -8.72 13.95 22.63
N ILE A 393 -9.40 13.95 21.49
CA ILE A 393 -10.85 13.71 21.42
C ILE A 393 -11.21 12.33 21.95
N LEU A 394 -10.48 11.29 21.55
CA LEU A 394 -10.76 9.92 21.98
C LEU A 394 -10.53 9.74 23.49
N SER A 395 -9.49 10.37 24.03
CA SER A 395 -9.21 10.35 25.48
C SER A 395 -10.30 11.05 26.28
N GLN A 396 -10.75 12.22 25.82
CA GLN A 396 -11.85 12.97 26.45
C GLN A 396 -13.17 12.17 26.43
N ILE A 397 -13.49 11.53 25.30
CA ILE A 397 -14.68 10.66 25.20
C ILE A 397 -14.58 9.50 26.19
N ARG A 398 -13.41 8.87 26.29
CA ARG A 398 -13.21 7.76 27.23
C ARG A 398 -13.43 8.20 28.68
N GLU A 399 -12.83 9.33 29.07
CA GLU A 399 -12.90 9.85 30.44
C GLU A 399 -14.34 10.23 30.80
N MET A 400 -15.00 11.00 29.93
CA MET A 400 -16.40 11.40 30.11
C MET A 400 -17.35 10.20 30.20
N LEU A 401 -17.17 9.20 29.33
CA LEU A 401 -17.96 7.97 29.34
C LEU A 401 -17.31 6.88 30.20
N GLY A 402 -16.53 7.26 31.22
CA GLY A 402 -15.84 6.34 32.12
C GLY A 402 -16.79 5.40 32.88
N TYR A 403 -18.04 5.80 33.05
CA TYR A 403 -19.10 4.98 33.65
C TYR A 403 -19.61 3.85 32.74
N LEU A 404 -19.25 3.86 31.44
CA LEU A 404 -19.57 2.78 30.50
C LEU A 404 -18.36 1.85 30.33
N PRO A 405 -18.54 0.52 30.45
CA PRO A 405 -17.51 -0.43 30.04
C PRO A 405 -17.50 -0.51 28.50
N PHE A 406 -16.35 -0.29 27.87
CA PHE A 406 -16.19 -0.47 26.43
C PHE A 406 -15.71 -1.90 26.13
N ASP A 407 -16.50 -2.68 25.40
CA ASP A 407 -16.16 -4.04 25.02
C ASP A 407 -15.23 -4.09 23.80
N ALA A 408 -15.36 -3.13 22.89
CA ALA A 408 -14.53 -3.03 21.69
C ALA A 408 -14.51 -1.63 21.09
N VAL A 409 -13.44 -1.36 20.35
CA VAL A 409 -13.35 -0.28 19.36
C VAL A 409 -13.55 -0.92 17.99
N THR A 410 -14.55 -0.46 17.24
CA THR A 410 -14.87 -1.04 15.93
C THR A 410 -14.63 -0.07 14.79
N VAL A 411 -14.22 -0.62 13.64
CA VAL A 411 -14.02 0.11 12.38
C VAL A 411 -14.68 -0.63 11.21
N SER A 412 -15.04 0.12 10.17
CA SER A 412 -15.51 -0.43 8.89
C SER A 412 -14.45 -0.32 7.79
N CYS A 413 -13.21 0.04 8.12
CA CYS A 413 -12.15 0.31 7.16
C CYS A 413 -10.80 -0.17 7.70
N GLY A 414 -10.14 -1.07 6.98
CA GLY A 414 -8.84 -1.60 7.41
C GLY A 414 -7.71 -0.56 7.41
N THR A 415 -7.76 0.48 6.58
CA THR A 415 -6.82 1.61 6.68
C THR A 415 -7.04 2.41 7.97
N CYS A 416 -8.28 2.53 8.46
CA CYS A 416 -8.54 3.12 9.78
C CYS A 416 -8.05 2.20 10.89
N ARG A 417 -8.19 0.87 10.75
CA ARG A 417 -7.64 -0.10 11.72
C ARG A 417 -6.14 0.10 11.92
N GLU A 418 -5.38 0.14 10.83
CA GLU A 418 -3.92 0.32 10.90
C GLU A 418 -3.54 1.66 11.57
N ALA A 419 -4.22 2.74 11.21
CA ALA A 419 -3.94 4.05 11.74
C ALA A 419 -4.29 4.19 13.23
N LEU A 420 -5.44 3.65 13.65
CA LEU A 420 -5.88 3.69 15.04
C LEU A 420 -5.07 2.75 15.95
N HIS A 421 -4.60 1.62 15.43
CA HIS A 421 -3.66 0.75 16.15
C HIS A 421 -2.36 1.49 16.45
N ARG A 422 -1.80 2.21 15.46
CA ARG A 422 -0.60 3.05 15.67
C ARG A 422 -0.84 4.23 16.62
N LEU A 423 -2.08 4.73 16.67
CA LEU A 423 -2.47 5.79 17.60
C LEU A 423 -2.53 5.30 19.05
N GLY A 424 -2.69 3.98 19.28
CA GLY A 424 -2.85 3.41 20.61
C GLY A 424 -4.30 3.45 21.12
N VAL A 425 -5.29 3.33 20.22
CA VAL A 425 -6.71 3.41 20.61
C VAL A 425 -7.12 2.30 21.59
N GLU A 426 -6.44 1.16 21.53
CA GLU A 426 -6.66 0.02 22.42
C GLU A 426 -6.33 0.39 23.86
N ASP A 427 -5.24 1.15 24.07
CA ASP A 427 -4.84 1.64 25.38
C ASP A 427 -5.80 2.74 25.87
N ILE A 428 -6.23 3.63 24.99
CA ILE A 428 -7.19 4.70 25.31
C ILE A 428 -8.49 4.09 25.84
N PHE A 429 -9.09 3.14 25.12
CA PHE A 429 -10.39 2.57 25.52
C PHE A 429 -10.27 1.37 26.46
N ALA A 430 -9.07 0.84 26.69
CA ALA A 430 -8.83 -0.45 27.35
C ALA A 430 -9.67 -1.58 26.72
N ALA A 431 -9.77 -1.58 25.39
CA ALA A 431 -10.64 -2.48 24.62
C ALA A 431 -10.00 -2.86 23.28
N GLY A 432 -10.31 -4.05 22.77
CA GLY A 432 -9.75 -4.54 21.52
C GLY A 432 -10.24 -3.76 20.29
N LEU A 433 -9.35 -3.54 19.31
CA LEU A 433 -9.67 -2.93 18.02
C LEU A 433 -10.03 -4.01 16.98
N THR A 434 -11.26 -3.99 16.48
CA THR A 434 -11.77 -5.02 15.55
C THR A 434 -12.59 -4.46 14.39
N ASP A 435 -12.81 -5.26 13.35
CA ASP A 435 -13.75 -4.93 12.28
C ASP A 435 -15.19 -5.12 12.77
N ILE A 436 -16.08 -4.18 12.42
CA ILE A 436 -17.51 -4.27 12.76
C ILE A 436 -18.11 -5.62 12.32
N SER A 437 -17.70 -6.13 11.16
CA SER A 437 -18.32 -7.32 10.55
C SER A 437 -17.93 -8.59 11.30
N SER A 438 -16.67 -8.69 11.75
CA SER A 438 -16.22 -9.81 12.59
C SER A 438 -16.92 -9.75 13.95
N PHE A 439 -16.93 -8.56 14.56
CA PHE A 439 -17.51 -8.36 15.88
C PHE A 439 -18.99 -8.78 15.96
N VAL A 440 -19.81 -8.33 15.01
CA VAL A 440 -21.26 -8.64 15.03
C VAL A 440 -21.55 -10.10 14.71
N LEU A 441 -20.76 -10.72 13.81
CA LEU A 441 -20.89 -12.13 13.46
C LEU A 441 -20.44 -13.06 14.60
N GLU A 442 -19.50 -12.62 15.43
CA GLU A 442 -19.10 -13.33 16.65
C GLU A 442 -20.10 -13.09 17.80
N HIS A 443 -20.66 -11.88 17.89
CA HIS A 443 -21.54 -11.50 18.99
C HIS A 443 -22.94 -12.12 18.89
N ALA A 444 -23.53 -12.16 17.69
CA ALA A 444 -24.89 -12.64 17.45
C ALA A 444 -24.99 -13.48 16.16
N PRO A 445 -24.22 -14.57 16.01
CA PRO A 445 -24.15 -15.38 14.79
C PRO A 445 -25.52 -15.88 14.32
N GLU A 446 -26.43 -16.17 15.23
CA GLU A 446 -27.78 -16.69 14.96
C GLU A 446 -28.70 -15.68 14.26
N ARG A 447 -28.44 -14.37 14.41
CA ARG A 447 -29.24 -13.32 13.76
C ARG A 447 -28.94 -13.16 12.27
N PHE A 448 -27.82 -13.71 11.80
CA PHE A 448 -27.39 -13.65 10.41
C PHE A 448 -27.56 -15.03 9.77
N ARG A 449 -28.73 -15.31 9.18
CA ARG A 449 -28.99 -16.59 8.49
C ARG A 449 -29.41 -16.42 7.03
N ARG A 450 -29.05 -17.50 6.31
CA ARG A 450 -28.93 -17.69 4.85
C ARG A 450 -30.27 -17.67 4.13
N ASP A 451 -30.29 -17.04 2.96
CA ASP A 451 -30.52 -17.72 1.68
C ASP A 451 -30.56 -16.71 0.54
N HIS A 452 -29.58 -16.76 -0.35
CA HIS A 452 -29.80 -16.49 -1.76
C HIS A 452 -28.78 -17.37 -2.51
N GLY A 453 -29.20 -18.15 -3.51
CA GLY A 453 -28.30 -18.84 -4.45
C GLY A 453 -27.39 -17.91 -5.28
N GLN A 454 -27.11 -16.71 -4.77
CA GLN A 454 -26.18 -15.74 -5.30
C GLN A 454 -24.75 -16.23 -5.18
N ARG A 455 -23.97 -15.94 -6.22
CA ARG A 455 -22.53 -16.15 -6.24
C ARG A 455 -21.85 -14.81 -5.99
N PHE A 456 -21.13 -14.72 -4.88
CA PHE A 456 -20.37 -13.54 -4.51
C PHE A 456 -18.93 -13.65 -4.99
N LEU A 457 -18.39 -12.50 -5.37
CA LEU A 457 -16.95 -12.30 -5.47
C LEU A 457 -16.48 -11.63 -4.18
N TYR A 458 -15.30 -11.97 -3.69
CA TYR A 458 -14.72 -11.28 -2.54
C TYR A 458 -13.40 -10.59 -2.91
N HIS A 459 -13.33 -9.29 -2.64
CA HIS A 459 -12.10 -8.51 -2.74
C HIS A 459 -11.54 -8.22 -1.35
N ALA A 460 -10.44 -8.90 -1.02
CA ALA A 460 -9.62 -8.55 0.13
C ALA A 460 -8.90 -7.20 -0.12
N PRO A 461 -9.14 -6.17 0.72
CA PRO A 461 -8.43 -4.90 0.65
C PRO A 461 -6.92 -5.06 0.82
N CYS A 462 -6.15 -4.03 0.45
CA CYS A 462 -4.71 -4.02 0.71
C CYS A 462 -4.41 -3.87 2.21
N HIS A 463 -5.21 -3.10 2.93
CA HIS A 463 -5.21 -3.02 4.39
C HIS A 463 -6.45 -3.76 4.87
N ASP A 464 -6.32 -5.05 5.11
CA ASP A 464 -7.45 -5.92 5.44
C ASP A 464 -7.69 -5.97 6.95
N SER A 465 -8.82 -5.43 7.41
CA SER A 465 -9.25 -5.49 8.81
C SER A 465 -9.73 -6.88 9.25
N LEU A 466 -9.99 -7.79 8.31
CA LEU A 466 -10.46 -9.16 8.56
C LEU A 466 -9.35 -10.21 8.45
N GLN A 467 -8.09 -9.78 8.29
CA GLN A 467 -6.90 -10.65 8.36
C GLN A 467 -6.94 -11.87 7.42
N GLY A 468 -7.58 -11.75 6.25
CA GLY A 468 -7.72 -12.82 5.28
C GLY A 468 -8.97 -13.70 5.45
N GLU A 469 -9.77 -13.49 6.50
CA GLU A 469 -10.96 -14.31 6.77
C GLU A 469 -12.23 -13.81 6.07
N GLY A 470 -12.18 -12.66 5.40
CA GLY A 470 -13.39 -12.03 4.87
C GLY A 470 -14.17 -12.89 3.87
N ALA A 471 -13.51 -13.70 3.03
CA ALA A 471 -14.20 -14.65 2.16
C ALA A 471 -14.99 -15.71 2.96
N GLN A 472 -14.44 -16.16 4.09
CA GLN A 472 -15.12 -17.13 4.97
C GLN A 472 -16.31 -16.47 5.68
N LEU A 473 -16.17 -15.21 6.11
CA LEU A 473 -17.25 -14.46 6.73
C LEU A 473 -18.40 -14.21 5.74
N VAL A 474 -18.11 -13.88 4.48
CA VAL A 474 -19.15 -13.76 3.43
C VAL A 474 -19.86 -15.10 3.21
N ARG A 475 -19.13 -16.24 3.22
CA ARG A 475 -19.77 -17.57 3.11
C ARG A 475 -20.76 -17.87 4.24
N ARG A 476 -20.59 -17.27 5.43
CA ARG A 476 -21.55 -17.41 6.53
C ARG A 476 -22.91 -16.78 6.19
N LEU A 477 -22.92 -15.72 5.38
CA LEU A 477 -24.13 -15.02 4.93
C LEU A 477 -24.93 -15.78 3.86
N GLY A 478 -24.34 -16.83 3.27
CA GLY A 478 -24.95 -17.63 2.21
C GLY A 478 -24.34 -17.33 0.84
N GLY A 479 -24.34 -18.33 -0.05
CA GLY A 479 -23.81 -18.23 -1.41
C GLY A 479 -22.41 -18.82 -1.61
N GLU A 480 -22.05 -19.05 -2.88
CA GLU A 480 -20.69 -19.42 -3.28
C GLU A 480 -19.83 -18.16 -3.30
N VAL A 481 -18.62 -18.23 -2.72
CA VAL A 481 -17.70 -17.08 -2.66
C VAL A 481 -16.39 -17.41 -3.32
N ALA A 482 -16.07 -16.68 -4.40
CA ALA A 482 -14.78 -16.74 -5.07
C ALA A 482 -13.94 -15.49 -4.75
N ALA A 483 -12.72 -15.70 -4.25
CA ALA A 483 -11.81 -14.60 -3.95
C ALA A 483 -11.16 -14.05 -5.23
N VAL A 484 -11.17 -12.73 -5.40
CA VAL A 484 -10.60 -12.05 -6.57
C VAL A 484 -9.30 -11.34 -6.17
N PRO A 485 -8.13 -11.81 -6.64
CA PRO A 485 -6.83 -11.27 -6.26
C PRO A 485 -6.58 -9.86 -6.85
N GLY A 486 -5.50 -9.21 -6.40
CA GLY A 486 -5.09 -7.89 -6.90
C GLY A 486 -5.75 -6.69 -6.18
N CYS A 487 -5.18 -5.50 -6.36
CA CYS A 487 -5.67 -4.24 -5.78
C CYS A 487 -6.95 -3.74 -6.48
N CYS A 488 -7.82 -3.00 -5.79
CA CYS A 488 -8.96 -2.30 -6.40
C CYS A 488 -8.56 -1.09 -7.27
N SER A 489 -7.27 -0.73 -7.27
CA SER A 489 -6.66 0.37 -8.01
C SER A 489 -6.91 1.80 -7.48
N GLU A 490 -8.14 2.16 -7.13
CA GLU A 490 -8.45 3.58 -6.85
C GLU A 490 -8.62 3.96 -5.38
N ALA A 491 -8.42 3.02 -4.45
CA ALA A 491 -8.47 3.36 -3.03
C ALA A 491 -7.33 4.33 -2.66
N GLY A 492 -7.67 5.37 -1.90
CA GLY A 492 -6.73 6.40 -1.47
C GLY A 492 -6.56 7.52 -2.49
N THR A 493 -5.42 8.21 -2.46
CA THR A 493 -5.15 9.40 -3.30
C THR A 493 -4.31 9.11 -4.54
N LEU A 494 -3.92 7.85 -4.77
CA LEU A 494 -3.07 7.50 -5.91
C LEU A 494 -3.80 7.72 -7.24
N SER A 495 -5.10 7.41 -7.32
CA SER A 495 -5.93 7.66 -8.51
C SER A 495 -6.02 9.15 -8.87
N LEU A 496 -5.95 10.03 -7.88
CA LEU A 496 -5.91 11.48 -8.08
C LEU A 496 -4.51 11.97 -8.47
N SER A 497 -3.47 11.32 -7.97
CA SER A 497 -2.09 11.75 -8.15
C SER A 497 -1.49 11.22 -9.46
N ARG A 498 -1.79 9.96 -9.77
CA ARG A 498 -1.23 9.15 -10.85
C ARG A 498 -2.31 8.25 -11.48
N PRO A 499 -3.33 8.84 -12.14
CA PRO A 499 -4.37 8.08 -12.83
C PRO A 499 -3.81 7.15 -13.92
N ASP A 500 -2.63 7.48 -14.47
CA ASP A 500 -1.86 6.65 -15.39
C ASP A 500 -1.45 5.30 -14.78
N ILE A 501 -1.08 5.27 -13.50
CA ILE A 501 -0.71 4.04 -12.78
C ILE A 501 -1.96 3.25 -12.40
N THR A 502 -2.99 3.94 -11.89
CA THR A 502 -4.21 3.26 -11.44
C THR A 502 -5.02 2.67 -12.60
N ASP A 503 -5.05 3.30 -13.77
CA ASP A 503 -5.69 2.70 -14.94
C ASP A 503 -5.04 1.35 -15.33
N ALA A 504 -3.71 1.28 -15.31
CA ALA A 504 -2.98 0.04 -15.54
C ALA A 504 -3.32 -1.03 -14.48
N MET A 505 -3.31 -0.66 -13.20
CA MET A 505 -3.71 -1.55 -12.11
C MET A 505 -5.17 -2.03 -12.21
N LEU A 506 -6.07 -1.19 -12.72
CA LEU A 506 -7.48 -1.54 -12.92
C LEU A 506 -7.63 -2.65 -13.98
N THR A 507 -6.81 -2.62 -15.03
CA THR A 507 -6.77 -3.68 -16.04
C THR A 507 -6.42 -5.03 -15.41
N ARG A 508 -5.40 -5.09 -14.52
CA ARG A 508 -5.08 -6.31 -13.76
C ARG A 508 -6.26 -6.84 -12.96
N LYS A 509 -7.02 -5.93 -12.34
CA LYS A 509 -8.21 -6.30 -11.56
C LYS A 509 -9.29 -6.90 -12.48
N ARG A 510 -9.49 -6.35 -13.68
CA ARG A 510 -10.41 -6.88 -14.68
C ARG A 510 -10.00 -8.27 -15.16
N ASP A 511 -8.73 -8.49 -15.46
CA ASP A 511 -8.23 -9.82 -15.84
C ASP A 511 -8.50 -10.85 -14.74
N ALA A 512 -8.26 -10.48 -13.47
CA ALA A 512 -8.55 -11.34 -12.34
C ALA A 512 -10.06 -11.62 -12.17
N LEU A 513 -10.91 -10.63 -12.45
CA LEU A 513 -12.36 -10.81 -12.45
C LEU A 513 -12.78 -11.81 -13.53
N TYR A 514 -12.34 -11.61 -14.78
CA TYR A 514 -12.66 -12.51 -15.89
C TYR A 514 -12.14 -13.94 -15.68
N ALA A 515 -10.93 -14.08 -15.15
CA ALA A 515 -10.33 -15.39 -14.86
C ALA A 515 -11.13 -16.16 -13.80
N VAL A 516 -11.62 -15.48 -12.76
CA VAL A 516 -12.40 -16.11 -11.69
C VAL A 516 -13.83 -16.45 -12.12
N THR A 517 -14.44 -15.64 -13.00
CA THR A 517 -15.82 -15.87 -13.44
C THR A 517 -15.97 -16.64 -14.75
N GLY A 518 -14.86 -17.01 -15.40
CA GLY A 518 -14.91 -17.66 -16.71
C GLY A 518 -15.49 -16.79 -17.81
N GLY A 519 -15.36 -15.45 -17.70
CA GLY A 519 -15.86 -14.49 -18.68
C GLY A 519 -17.19 -13.79 -18.32
N ASP A 520 -18.02 -14.40 -17.46
CA ASP A 520 -19.35 -13.87 -17.14
C ASP A 520 -19.36 -12.99 -15.88
N LEU A 521 -19.36 -11.68 -16.09
CA LEU A 521 -19.39 -10.67 -15.02
C LEU A 521 -20.79 -10.10 -14.76
N ASN A 522 -21.82 -10.56 -15.47
CA ASN A 522 -23.16 -9.99 -15.36
C ASN A 522 -23.77 -10.24 -13.97
N ASP A 523 -24.22 -9.16 -13.34
CA ASP A 523 -24.89 -9.12 -12.04
C ASP A 523 -24.10 -9.80 -10.89
N ARG A 524 -22.76 -9.77 -10.97
CA ARG A 524 -21.89 -10.31 -9.92
C ARG A 524 -21.67 -9.28 -8.83
N VAL A 525 -22.07 -9.61 -7.59
CA VAL A 525 -21.80 -8.77 -6.42
C VAL A 525 -20.37 -9.03 -5.93
N ILE A 526 -19.54 -7.97 -5.88
CA ILE A 526 -18.19 -8.04 -5.32
C ILE A 526 -18.14 -7.38 -3.95
N VAL A 527 -17.86 -8.18 -2.93
CA VAL A 527 -17.89 -7.79 -1.53
C VAL A 527 -16.50 -7.39 -1.05
N THR A 528 -16.43 -6.34 -0.22
CA THR A 528 -15.20 -5.91 0.45
C THR A 528 -15.49 -5.33 1.83
N ASN A 529 -14.49 -5.25 2.70
CA ASN A 529 -14.53 -4.63 4.03
C ASN A 529 -13.75 -3.31 4.09
N CYS A 530 -13.65 -2.61 2.96
CA CYS A 530 -13.05 -1.28 2.91
C CYS A 530 -13.92 -0.33 2.07
N PRO A 531 -14.39 0.80 2.63
CA PRO A 531 -15.21 1.77 1.90
C PRO A 531 -14.43 2.36 0.72
N SER A 532 -13.13 2.63 0.87
CA SER A 532 -12.31 3.20 -0.20
C SER A 532 -12.11 2.23 -1.37
N CYS A 533 -12.20 0.91 -1.14
CA CYS A 533 -12.14 -0.07 -2.22
C CYS A 533 -13.37 0.00 -3.13
N LEU A 534 -14.52 0.48 -2.62
CA LEU A 534 -15.73 0.65 -3.42
C LEU A 534 -15.47 1.57 -4.63
N SER A 535 -14.71 2.66 -4.46
CA SER A 535 -14.35 3.58 -5.55
C SER A 535 -13.71 2.86 -6.74
N GLY A 536 -12.73 2.00 -6.46
CA GLY A 536 -12.00 1.27 -7.49
C GLY A 536 -12.76 0.08 -8.06
N LEU A 537 -13.46 -0.68 -7.21
CA LEU A 537 -14.32 -1.78 -7.68
C LEU A 537 -15.49 -1.26 -8.54
N GLY A 538 -16.04 -0.10 -8.19
CA GLY A 538 -17.12 0.56 -8.92
C GLY A 538 -16.76 1.07 -10.31
N ARG A 539 -15.47 1.17 -10.64
CA ARG A 539 -15.02 1.37 -12.03
C ARG A 539 -15.38 0.20 -12.95
N ASN A 540 -15.82 -0.93 -12.42
CA ASN A 540 -16.22 -2.12 -13.19
C ASN A 540 -17.74 -2.26 -13.32
N ARG A 541 -18.54 -1.26 -12.90
CA ARG A 541 -20.01 -1.30 -12.99
C ARG A 541 -20.54 -1.48 -14.41
N THR A 542 -19.87 -0.89 -15.40
CA THR A 542 -20.24 -1.06 -16.82
C THR A 542 -19.99 -2.47 -17.34
N LEU A 543 -19.22 -3.29 -16.61
CA LEU A 543 -18.98 -4.70 -16.91
C LEU A 543 -19.98 -5.63 -16.20
N GLY A 544 -20.98 -5.10 -15.50
CA GLY A 544 -21.98 -5.88 -14.76
C GLY A 544 -21.62 -6.15 -13.29
N VAL A 545 -20.47 -5.66 -12.80
CA VAL A 545 -20.02 -5.88 -11.42
C VAL A 545 -20.65 -4.87 -10.45
N ARG A 546 -21.26 -5.36 -9.37
CA ARG A 546 -21.87 -4.55 -8.31
C ARG A 546 -21.01 -4.55 -7.03
N PRO A 547 -20.28 -3.48 -6.70
CA PRO A 547 -19.50 -3.43 -5.46
C PRO A 547 -20.41 -3.26 -4.25
N ALA A 548 -20.16 -4.04 -3.19
CA ALA A 548 -20.86 -3.94 -1.92
C ALA A 548 -19.88 -4.01 -0.74
N HIS A 549 -20.22 -3.32 0.36
CA HIS A 549 -19.48 -3.44 1.60
C HIS A 549 -20.09 -4.54 2.48
N LEU A 550 -19.28 -5.33 3.18
CA LEU A 550 -19.77 -6.41 4.04
C LEU A 550 -20.77 -5.93 5.10
N ALA A 551 -20.50 -4.79 5.74
CA ALA A 551 -21.44 -4.11 6.65
C ALA A 551 -22.84 -3.92 6.04
N VAL A 552 -22.91 -3.51 4.77
CA VAL A 552 -24.19 -3.25 4.07
C VAL A 552 -24.94 -4.55 3.83
N LEU A 553 -24.24 -5.62 3.43
CA LEU A 553 -24.87 -6.94 3.29
C LEU A 553 -25.41 -7.47 4.63
N LEU A 554 -24.68 -7.24 5.73
CA LEU A 554 -25.16 -7.58 7.07
C LEU A 554 -26.42 -6.79 7.45
N ALA A 555 -26.48 -5.50 7.11
CA ALA A 555 -27.65 -4.68 7.35
C ALA A 555 -28.86 -5.11 6.50
N GLU A 556 -28.64 -5.44 5.22
CA GLU A 556 -29.66 -5.97 4.32
C GLU A 556 -30.19 -7.32 4.80
N SER A 557 -29.33 -8.20 5.31
CA SER A 557 -29.72 -9.48 5.91
C SER A 557 -30.62 -9.31 7.15
N LEU A 558 -30.39 -8.27 7.96
CA LEU A 558 -31.18 -8.02 9.17
C LEU A 558 -32.47 -7.23 8.92
N GLY A 559 -32.43 -6.23 8.04
CA GLY A 559 -33.49 -5.23 7.88
C GLY A 559 -34.20 -5.23 6.53
N GLY A 560 -33.77 -6.07 5.58
CA GLY A 560 -34.22 -6.04 4.19
C GLY A 560 -34.06 -4.64 3.57
N GLU A 561 -34.88 -4.30 2.58
CA GLU A 561 -34.81 -2.99 1.89
C GLU A 561 -35.09 -1.78 2.79
N ARG A 562 -35.66 -1.99 3.99
CA ARG A 562 -36.05 -0.92 4.92
C ARG A 562 -34.97 -0.54 5.92
N TRP A 563 -33.83 -1.24 5.93
CA TRP A 563 -32.76 -1.07 6.93
C TRP A 563 -32.30 0.39 7.08
N GLN A 564 -32.20 1.14 5.97
CA GLN A 564 -31.76 2.55 6.02
C GLN A 564 -32.76 3.46 6.75
N ARG A 565 -34.07 3.28 6.50
CA ARG A 565 -35.11 4.08 7.16
C ARG A 565 -35.19 3.74 8.64
N GLU A 566 -35.08 2.45 8.97
CA GLU A 566 -35.03 1.99 10.36
C GLU A 566 -33.79 2.54 11.08
N MET A 567 -32.63 2.58 10.43
CA MET A 567 -31.41 3.17 11.01
C MET A 567 -31.62 4.63 11.39
N VAL A 568 -32.19 5.45 10.50
CA VAL A 568 -32.50 6.86 10.79
C VAL A 568 -33.48 6.98 11.96
N SER A 569 -34.49 6.11 12.02
CA SER A 569 -35.44 6.09 13.15
C SER A 569 -34.77 5.74 14.48
N LEU A 570 -33.86 4.76 14.49
CA LEU A 570 -33.08 4.40 15.67
C LEU A 570 -32.14 5.53 16.10
N ALA A 571 -31.47 6.17 15.14
CA ALA A 571 -30.60 7.31 15.39
C ALA A 571 -31.34 8.53 15.93
N GLY A 572 -32.64 8.68 15.62
CA GLY A 572 -33.47 9.75 16.17
C GLY A 572 -33.64 9.71 17.70
N LYS A 573 -33.32 8.58 18.34
CA LYS A 573 -33.37 8.40 19.80
C LYS A 573 -32.00 8.55 20.47
N ALA A 574 -30.99 9.03 19.73
CA ALA A 574 -29.65 9.13 20.25
C ALA A 574 -29.50 10.30 21.24
N GLU A 575 -28.67 10.10 22.25
CA GLU A 575 -28.33 11.08 23.27
C GLU A 575 -27.04 11.79 22.86
N VAL A 576 -27.04 13.12 22.97
CA VAL A 576 -25.86 13.95 22.72
C VAL A 576 -25.15 14.21 24.04
N VAL A 577 -23.86 13.91 24.10
CA VAL A 577 -23.06 14.06 25.32
C VAL A 577 -21.88 14.99 25.04
N ALA A 578 -21.76 16.09 25.78
CA ALA A 578 -20.70 17.09 25.62
C ALA A 578 -19.50 16.79 26.53
N PHE A 579 -18.28 16.94 26.01
CA PHE A 579 -17.02 16.76 26.72
C PHE A 579 -16.10 17.99 26.64
#